data_AF-A0A9Q9YBT4-F1
#
_entry.id   AF-A0A9Q9YBT4-F1
#
_cell.length_a   1.000
_cell.length_b   1.000
_cell.length_c   1.000
_cell.angle_alpha   90.00
_cell.angle_beta   90.00
_cell.angle_gamma   90.00
#
_symmetry.space_group_name_H-M   'P 1'
#
loop_
_entity.id
_entity.type
_entity.pdbx_description
1 polymer ?
#
loop_
_entity_poly.entity_id
_entity_poly.type
_entity_poly.pdbx_seq_one_letter_code
_entity_poly.pdbx_strand_id
1 'polypeptide(L)'
;MHSWFMKCYLCFVFFYPQITMVDKWSVDDTCHWLQTINLIDAKESFREQQIDGETLLGLTERMVERLFPVMKHQVTFMKELNKLKNLETEVPQISCTQQEPCENEGSFVAQPWPAVYNLPVFPPELQAAFQRKDPGFKKKDKSHIRALLIQVLFDSITKHTWLLRD
;
A
#
# COMPACT_ATOMS: atom_id res chain seq x y z
N MET A 1 26.39 -17.20 -1.22
CA MET A 1 25.78 -15.99 -1.82
C MET A 1 24.25 -15.98 -1.61
N HIS A 2 23.77 -16.08 -0.37
CA HIS A 2 22.32 -16.20 -0.04
C HIS A 2 21.86 -15.16 1.01
N SER A 3 22.68 -14.16 1.32
CA SER A 3 22.41 -13.18 2.40
C SER A 3 21.93 -11.81 1.87
N TRP A 4 22.08 -11.53 0.57
CA TRP A 4 21.66 -10.27 -0.04
C TRP A 4 20.21 -10.26 -0.55
N PHE A 5 19.62 -11.43 -0.82
CA PHE A 5 18.25 -11.51 -1.33
C PHE A 5 17.20 -11.09 -0.27
N MET A 6 17.45 -11.37 1.00
CA MET A 6 16.59 -10.91 2.11
C MET A 6 16.72 -9.41 2.39
N LYS A 7 17.92 -8.83 2.26
CA LYS A 7 18.12 -7.38 2.48
C LYS A 7 17.50 -6.50 1.39
N CYS A 8 17.41 -6.98 0.15
CA CYS A 8 16.72 -6.26 -0.92
C CYS A 8 15.19 -6.40 -0.86
N TYR A 9 14.65 -7.53 -0.38
CA TYR A 9 13.20 -7.65 -0.12
C TYR A 9 12.77 -6.73 1.02
N LEU A 10 13.55 -6.68 2.11
CA LEU A 10 13.30 -5.77 3.23
C LEU A 10 13.36 -4.29 2.82
N CYS A 11 14.22 -3.90 1.87
CA CYS A 11 14.32 -2.51 1.43
C CYS A 11 13.19 -2.10 0.45
N PHE A 12 12.62 -3.04 -0.30
CA PHE A 12 11.51 -2.77 -1.24
C PHE A 12 10.18 -2.49 -0.51
N VAL A 13 10.02 -3.01 0.72
CA VAL A 13 8.83 -2.81 1.56
C VAL A 13 8.83 -1.46 2.29
N PHE A 14 9.99 -0.81 2.47
CA PHE A 14 10.11 0.40 3.31
C PHE A 14 9.86 1.75 2.61
N PHE A 15 9.66 1.81 1.28
CA PHE A 15 9.62 3.11 0.57
C PHE A 15 8.49 3.30 -0.46
N TYR A 16 7.51 2.41 -0.54
CA TYR A 16 6.27 2.65 -1.32
C TYR A 16 5.06 2.16 -0.50
N PRO A 17 4.27 3.06 0.11
CA PRO A 17 3.15 2.68 0.98
C PRO A 17 1.83 2.50 0.21
N GLN A 18 1.87 2.14 -1.07
CA GLN A 18 0.64 1.88 -1.82
C GLN A 18 0.45 0.37 -2.00
N ILE A 19 -0.58 -0.13 -1.30
CA ILE A 19 -1.27 -1.41 -1.47
C ILE A 19 -0.61 -2.62 -0.78
N THR A 20 -0.58 -2.63 0.56
CA THR A 20 -0.78 -3.89 1.29
C THR A 20 -2.13 -3.80 1.97
N MET A 21 -3.07 -4.65 1.56
CA MET A 21 -4.37 -4.84 2.21
C MET A 21 -4.13 -5.26 3.67
N VAL A 22 -4.23 -4.32 4.62
CA VAL A 22 -3.89 -4.58 6.02
C VAL A 22 -4.90 -5.56 6.60
N ASP A 23 -6.17 -5.51 6.19
CA ASP A 23 -7.21 -6.49 6.53
C ASP A 23 -6.84 -7.95 6.18
N LYS A 24 -5.92 -8.17 5.25
CA LYS A 24 -5.46 -9.51 4.81
C LYS A 24 -4.18 -9.98 5.49
N TRP A 25 -3.61 -9.21 6.41
CA TRP A 25 -2.40 -9.60 7.12
C TRP A 25 -2.65 -10.82 8.02
N SER A 26 -1.75 -11.79 7.96
CA SER A 26 -1.70 -12.87 8.93
C SER A 26 -1.16 -12.39 10.28
N VAL A 27 -1.30 -13.21 11.32
CA VAL A 27 -0.70 -12.94 12.64
C VAL A 27 0.82 -12.75 12.52
N ASP A 28 1.49 -13.48 11.63
CA ASP A 28 2.92 -13.35 11.37
C ASP A 28 3.28 -12.02 10.70
N ASP A 29 2.45 -11.53 9.77
CA ASP A 29 2.63 -10.23 9.12
C ASP A 29 2.45 -9.09 10.13
N THR A 30 1.42 -9.14 10.98
CA THR A 30 1.22 -8.20 12.08
C THR A 30 2.40 -8.22 13.05
N CYS A 31 2.90 -9.40 13.38
CA CYS A 31 4.09 -9.60 14.19
C CYS A 31 5.36 -9.00 13.55
N HIS A 32 5.49 -9.10 12.23
CA HIS A 32 6.58 -8.45 11.50
C HIS A 32 6.46 -6.93 11.51
N TRP A 33 5.25 -6.39 11.34
CA TRP A 33 5.01 -4.95 11.48
C TRP A 33 5.36 -4.43 12.88
N LEU A 34 5.05 -5.17 13.95
CA LEU A 34 5.48 -4.81 15.31
C LEU A 34 7.00 -4.65 15.43
N GLN A 35 7.78 -5.46 14.69
CA GLN A 35 9.24 -5.33 14.67
C GLN A 35 9.69 -4.04 13.98
N THR A 36 9.00 -3.60 12.92
CA THR A 36 9.37 -2.38 12.19
C THR A 36 9.13 -1.12 13.03
N ILE A 37 8.17 -1.16 13.94
CA ILE A 37 7.86 -0.07 14.88
C ILE A 37 8.55 -0.23 16.25
N ASN A 38 9.48 -1.19 16.36
CA ASN A 38 10.30 -1.46 17.56
C ASN A 38 9.49 -1.86 18.81
N LEU A 39 8.38 -2.60 18.62
CA LEU A 39 7.52 -3.15 19.67
C LEU A 39 7.56 -4.69 19.66
N ILE A 40 8.75 -5.26 19.54
CA ILE A 40 8.97 -6.72 19.40
C ILE A 40 8.51 -7.53 20.61
N ASP A 41 8.53 -6.95 21.81
CA ASP A 41 8.20 -7.65 23.05
C ASP A 41 6.72 -8.05 23.12
N ALA A 42 5.85 -7.40 22.34
CA ALA A 42 4.43 -7.71 22.28
C ALA A 42 4.08 -8.85 21.30
N LYS A 43 5.06 -9.41 20.57
CA LYS A 43 4.80 -10.43 19.54
C LYS A 43 4.13 -11.69 20.11
N GLU A 44 4.59 -12.18 21.26
CA GLU A 44 3.98 -13.36 21.87
C GLU A 44 2.54 -13.08 22.29
N SER A 45 2.26 -11.93 22.90
CA SER A 45 0.90 -11.51 23.23
C SER A 45 0.00 -11.41 22.00
N PHE A 46 0.52 -10.95 20.86
CA PHE A 46 -0.22 -10.88 19.58
C PHE A 46 -0.48 -12.26 18.99
N ARG A 47 0.47 -13.19 19.12
CA ARG A 47 0.30 -14.59 18.69
C ARG A 47 -0.72 -15.34 19.54
N GLU A 48 -0.63 -15.20 20.86
CA GLU A 48 -1.56 -15.83 21.81
C GLU A 48 -3.00 -15.33 21.60
N GLN A 49 -3.17 -14.04 21.33
CA GLN A 49 -4.48 -13.42 21.09
C GLN A 49 -4.94 -13.49 19.64
N GLN A 50 -4.14 -14.11 18.75
CA GLN A 50 -4.41 -14.24 17.32
C GLN A 50 -4.76 -12.91 16.66
N ILE A 51 -3.96 -11.87 16.92
CA ILE A 51 -4.18 -10.54 16.35
C ILE A 51 -3.66 -10.51 14.90
N ASP A 52 -4.56 -10.81 13.98
CA ASP A 52 -4.38 -10.66 12.53
C ASP A 52 -4.68 -9.23 12.06
N GLY A 53 -4.60 -8.99 10.75
CA GLY A 53 -4.78 -7.68 10.14
C GLY A 53 -6.15 -7.04 10.40
N GLU A 54 -7.21 -7.83 10.24
CA GLU A 54 -8.59 -7.40 10.53
C GLU A 54 -8.75 -7.00 12.01
N THR A 55 -8.28 -7.86 12.92
CA THR A 55 -8.33 -7.59 14.36
C THR A 55 -7.47 -6.38 14.74
N LEU A 56 -6.28 -6.23 14.13
CA LEU A 56 -5.37 -5.10 14.32
C LEU A 56 -6.07 -3.77 14.02
N LEU A 57 -6.75 -3.68 12.87
CA LEU A 57 -7.52 -2.50 12.47
C LEU A 57 -8.73 -2.28 13.41
N GLY A 58 -9.30 -3.33 13.98
CA GLY A 58 -10.38 -3.27 14.95
C GLY A 58 -9.97 -2.84 16.37
N LEU A 59 -8.66 -2.76 16.67
CA LEU A 59 -8.21 -2.43 18.03
C LEU A 59 -8.66 -1.04 18.47
N THR A 60 -9.30 -1.00 19.64
CA THR A 60 -9.68 0.23 20.34
C THR A 60 -8.59 0.66 21.32
N GLU A 61 -8.58 1.92 21.71
CA GLU A 61 -7.62 2.46 22.69
C GLU A 61 -7.57 1.62 23.98
N ARG A 62 -8.73 1.23 24.52
CA ARG A 62 -8.84 0.38 25.72
C ARG A 62 -8.23 -1.02 25.55
N MET A 63 -8.24 -1.56 24.33
CA MET A 63 -7.59 -2.84 24.04
C MET A 63 -6.07 -2.66 23.97
N VAL A 64 -5.60 -1.58 23.35
CA VAL A 64 -4.17 -1.23 23.29
C VAL A 64 -3.58 -1.01 24.67
N GLU A 65 -4.32 -0.36 25.59
CA GLU A 65 -3.92 -0.21 26.99
C GLU A 65 -3.67 -1.55 27.69
N ARG A 66 -4.43 -2.59 27.36
CA ARG A 66 -4.25 -3.95 27.90
C ARG A 66 -3.06 -4.67 27.28
N LEU A 67 -2.83 -4.45 25.98
CA LEU A 67 -1.70 -5.05 25.25
C LEU A 67 -0.36 -4.42 25.64
N PHE A 68 -0.36 -3.11 25.93
CA PHE A 68 0.84 -2.35 26.22
C PHE A 68 0.67 -1.59 27.54
N PRO A 69 1.19 -2.10 28.67
CA PRO A 69 1.08 -1.39 29.95
C PRO A 69 1.93 -0.11 30.00
N VAL A 70 2.91 0.04 29.10
CA VAL A 70 3.81 1.19 29.03
C VAL A 70 3.23 2.28 28.12
N MET A 71 2.97 3.46 28.68
CA MET A 71 2.38 4.60 27.97
C MET A 71 3.13 4.97 26.67
N LYS A 72 4.47 4.94 26.70
CA LYS A 72 5.29 5.20 25.51
C LYS A 72 4.95 4.24 24.35
N HIS A 73 4.78 2.96 24.65
CA HIS A 73 4.44 1.95 23.66
C HIS A 73 3.01 2.15 23.14
N GLN A 74 2.06 2.49 24.01
CA GLN A 74 0.70 2.83 23.59
C GLN A 74 0.68 4.00 22.59
N VAL A 75 1.41 5.08 22.89
CA VAL A 75 1.47 6.26 22.00
C VAL A 75 2.12 5.92 20.66
N THR A 76 3.24 5.19 20.68
CA THR A 76 3.90 4.73 19.45
C THR A 76 2.97 3.83 18.63
N PHE A 77 2.36 2.84 19.27
CA PHE A 77 1.45 1.90 18.62
C PHE A 77 0.25 2.61 17.99
N MET A 78 -0.45 3.46 18.75
CA MET A 78 -1.61 4.20 18.27
C MET A 78 -1.27 5.12 17.10
N LYS A 79 -0.11 5.78 17.14
CA LYS A 79 0.37 6.60 16.02
C LYS A 79 0.55 5.77 14.75
N GLU A 80 1.22 4.62 14.84
CA GLU A 80 1.49 3.77 13.68
C GLU A 80 0.21 3.04 13.20
N LEU A 81 -0.68 2.63 14.11
CA LEU A 81 -1.97 2.04 13.77
C LEU A 81 -2.86 3.03 12.99
N ASN A 82 -2.89 4.30 13.39
CA ASN A 82 -3.63 5.33 12.64
C ASN A 82 -3.07 5.54 11.23
N LYS A 83 -1.74 5.37 11.03
CA LYS A 83 -1.18 5.40 9.67
C LYS A 83 -1.70 4.24 8.83
N LEU A 84 -1.77 3.02 9.40
CA LEU A 84 -2.33 1.86 8.70
C LEU A 84 -3.81 2.09 8.34
N LYS A 85 -4.60 2.60 9.28
CA LYS A 85 -6.04 2.89 9.05
C LYS A 85 -6.26 3.95 7.96
N ASN A 86 -5.45 5.00 7.96
CA ASN A 86 -5.54 6.05 6.94
C ASN A 86 -5.15 5.51 5.56
N LEU A 87 -4.14 4.63 5.48
CA LEU A 87 -3.76 3.96 4.23
C LEU A 87 -4.88 3.03 3.72
N GLU A 88 -5.59 2.34 4.61
CA GLU A 88 -6.74 1.49 4.25
C GLU A 88 -7.96 2.33 3.80
N THR A 89 -8.17 3.50 4.42
CA THR A 89 -9.32 4.39 4.15
C THR A 89 -9.12 5.26 2.89
N GLU A 90 -7.87 5.53 2.51
CA GLU A 90 -7.53 6.20 1.23
C GLU A 90 -7.63 5.27 0.01
N VAL A 91 -8.00 4.00 0.21
CA VAL A 91 -8.45 3.10 -0.86
C VAL A 91 -9.97 3.20 -0.97
N PRO A 92 -10.54 3.71 -2.09
CA PRO A 92 -11.97 3.62 -2.31
C PRO A 92 -12.39 2.16 -2.29
N GLN A 93 -13.29 1.83 -1.36
CA GLN A 93 -13.87 0.51 -1.18
C GLN A 93 -14.49 0.01 -2.50
N ILE A 94 -13.76 -0.78 -3.27
CA ILE A 94 -14.33 -1.61 -4.35
C ILE A 94 -14.53 -2.99 -3.75
N SER A 95 -15.64 -3.16 -3.03
CA SER A 95 -16.17 -4.47 -2.72
C SER A 95 -16.84 -5.04 -3.98
N CYS A 96 -16.11 -5.89 -4.71
CA CYS A 96 -16.76 -6.82 -5.62
C CYS A 96 -17.57 -7.82 -4.76
N THR A 97 -18.91 -7.79 -4.85
CA THR A 97 -19.76 -8.93 -5.29
C THR A 97 -21.27 -8.59 -5.14
N GLN A 98 -21.97 -8.66 -6.29
CA GLN A 98 -23.41 -8.92 -6.56
C GLN A 98 -24.48 -7.79 -6.51
N GLN A 99 -25.22 -7.72 -7.63
CA GLN A 99 -26.40 -6.91 -8.03
C GLN A 99 -27.57 -6.95 -7.01
N GLU A 100 -28.50 -5.99 -6.87
CA GLU A 100 -29.46 -5.31 -7.78
C GLU A 100 -30.00 -4.00 -7.08
N PRO A 101 -30.83 -3.12 -7.71
CA PRO A 101 -30.79 -1.66 -7.62
C PRO A 101 -31.79 -1.04 -6.64
N CYS A 102 -31.57 0.22 -6.24
CA CYS A 102 -32.64 1.20 -5.95
C CYS A 102 -32.10 2.64 -6.05
N GLU A 103 -32.94 3.50 -6.61
CA GLU A 103 -32.71 4.87 -7.04
C GLU A 103 -32.70 5.87 -5.86
N ASN A 104 -32.02 7.00 -6.07
CA ASN A 104 -32.47 8.39 -5.84
C ASN A 104 -31.42 9.32 -5.17
N GLU A 105 -30.78 10.08 -6.04
CA GLU A 105 -30.40 11.50 -6.01
C GLU A 105 -29.71 12.20 -4.84
N GLY A 106 -28.63 12.92 -5.22
CA GLY A 106 -28.24 14.16 -4.58
C GLY A 106 -26.99 14.10 -3.71
N SER A 107 -25.83 13.70 -4.27
CA SER A 107 -24.55 13.99 -3.62
C SER A 107 -23.43 14.08 -4.65
N PHE A 108 -22.55 15.05 -4.47
CA PHE A 108 -21.40 15.33 -5.32
C PHE A 108 -20.51 14.08 -5.44
N VAL A 109 -20.70 13.32 -6.52
CA VAL A 109 -19.90 12.14 -6.82
C VAL A 109 -18.54 12.64 -7.27
N ALA A 110 -17.54 12.61 -6.38
CA ALA A 110 -16.16 12.56 -6.83
C ALA A 110 -16.06 11.32 -7.72
N GLN A 111 -16.01 11.53 -9.03
CA GLN A 111 -16.02 10.43 -9.98
C GLN A 111 -14.88 9.48 -9.61
N PRO A 112 -15.19 8.21 -9.28
CA PRO A 112 -14.17 7.19 -9.15
C PRO A 112 -13.33 7.20 -10.42
N TRP A 113 -12.01 7.04 -10.28
CA TRP A 113 -11.13 6.84 -11.43
C TRP A 113 -11.79 5.83 -12.37
N PRO A 114 -11.94 6.14 -13.67
CA PRO A 114 -12.72 5.28 -14.53
C PRO A 114 -12.06 3.92 -14.56
N ALA A 115 -12.92 2.92 -14.46
CA ALA A 115 -12.71 1.53 -14.77
C ALA A 115 -11.44 1.27 -15.60
N VAL A 116 -10.52 0.49 -15.02
CA VAL A 116 -9.44 -0.21 -15.72
C VAL A 116 -8.53 0.71 -16.56
N TYR A 117 -7.54 1.32 -15.91
CA TYR A 117 -6.42 1.92 -16.63
C TYR A 117 -5.61 0.83 -17.34
N ASN A 118 -5.69 0.82 -18.67
CA ASN A 118 -4.85 -0.04 -19.49
C ASN A 118 -3.47 0.60 -19.63
N LEU A 119 -2.43 -0.20 -19.38
CA LEU A 119 -1.05 0.28 -19.49
C LEU A 119 -0.78 0.75 -20.93
N PRO A 120 -0.17 1.94 -21.13
CA PRO A 120 0.08 2.47 -22.46
C PRO A 120 1.08 1.59 -23.21
N VAL A 121 0.97 1.59 -24.54
CA VAL A 121 2.00 0.97 -25.38
C VAL A 121 3.29 1.78 -25.24
N PHE A 122 4.30 1.15 -24.67
CA PHE A 122 5.60 1.80 -24.45
C PHE A 122 6.40 1.95 -25.75
N PRO A 123 7.23 3.00 -25.88
CA PRO A 123 8.16 3.15 -26.98
C PRO A 123 9.13 1.96 -27.12
N PRO A 124 9.61 1.63 -28.34
CA PRO A 124 10.50 0.49 -28.56
C PRO A 124 11.77 0.51 -27.71
N GLU A 125 12.33 1.70 -27.48
CA GLU A 125 13.49 1.89 -26.60
C GLU A 125 13.20 1.43 -25.18
N LEU A 126 12.03 1.78 -24.66
CA LEU A 126 11.60 1.44 -23.31
C LEU A 126 11.23 -0.04 -23.20
N GLN A 127 10.62 -0.61 -24.24
CA GLN A 127 10.38 -2.05 -24.34
C GLN A 127 11.68 -2.85 -24.35
N ALA A 128 12.66 -2.45 -25.16
CA ALA A 128 13.98 -3.07 -25.18
C ALA A 128 14.68 -2.94 -23.82
N ALA A 129 14.55 -1.78 -23.16
CA ALA A 129 15.07 -1.56 -21.82
C ALA A 129 14.43 -2.50 -20.78
N PHE A 130 13.12 -2.74 -20.86
CA PHE A 130 12.43 -3.72 -20.02
C PHE A 130 12.96 -5.13 -20.25
N GLN A 131 13.07 -5.55 -21.52
CA GLN A 131 13.55 -6.90 -21.88
C GLN A 131 14.97 -7.17 -21.37
N ARG A 132 15.87 -6.16 -21.45
CA ARG A 132 17.25 -6.29 -20.96
C ARG A 132 17.42 -6.00 -19.46
N LYS A 133 16.33 -5.71 -18.74
CA LYS A 133 16.33 -5.31 -17.31
C LYS A 133 17.32 -4.17 -17.04
N ASP A 134 17.20 -3.10 -17.83
CA ASP A 134 18.15 -1.97 -17.81
C ASP A 134 18.37 -1.41 -16.39
N PRO A 135 19.62 -1.30 -15.90
CA PRO A 135 19.89 -0.78 -14.57
C PRO A 135 19.46 0.69 -14.41
N GLY A 136 19.26 1.41 -15.51
CA GLY A 136 18.75 2.78 -15.56
C GLY A 136 17.42 2.97 -14.83
N PHE A 137 16.58 1.94 -14.73
CA PHE A 137 15.34 2.02 -13.95
C PHE A 137 15.58 2.23 -12.44
N LYS A 138 16.73 1.80 -11.93
CA LYS A 138 17.04 1.76 -10.49
C LYS A 138 18.19 2.67 -10.08
N LYS A 139 18.94 3.24 -11.03
CA LYS A 139 20.01 4.20 -10.73
C LYS A 139 19.43 5.43 -10.04
N LYS A 140 20.13 5.86 -8.97
CA LYS A 140 19.80 7.10 -8.25
C LYS A 140 20.03 8.32 -9.14
N ASP A 141 21.04 8.25 -9.99
CA ASP A 141 21.38 9.26 -10.98
C ASP A 141 20.31 9.38 -12.07
N LYS A 142 20.30 10.53 -12.74
CA LYS A 142 19.36 10.81 -13.83
C LYS A 142 19.56 9.81 -14.97
N SER A 143 18.62 8.88 -15.12
CA SER A 143 18.58 7.93 -16.24
C SER A 143 17.57 8.38 -17.27
N HIS A 144 17.99 8.37 -18.54
CA HIS A 144 17.13 8.65 -19.69
C HIS A 144 15.93 7.70 -19.73
N ILE A 145 16.16 6.39 -19.55
CA ILE A 145 15.12 5.36 -19.55
C ILE A 145 14.08 5.57 -18.44
N ARG A 146 14.53 5.96 -17.24
CA ARG A 146 13.61 6.27 -16.12
C ARG A 146 12.80 7.53 -16.39
N ALA A 147 13.42 8.58 -16.93
CA ALA A 147 12.71 9.80 -17.31
C ALA A 147 11.66 9.53 -18.39
N LEU A 148 12.02 8.73 -19.39
CA LEU A 148 11.12 8.33 -20.48
C LEU A 148 9.93 7.52 -19.98
N LEU A 149 10.13 6.58 -19.05
CA LEU A 149 9.05 5.83 -18.41
C LEU A 149 8.06 6.76 -17.70
N ILE A 150 8.58 7.68 -16.88
CA ILE A 150 7.74 8.64 -16.14
C ILE A 150 6.96 9.51 -17.11
N GLN A 151 7.60 10.00 -18.18
CA GLN A 151 6.95 10.84 -19.17
C GLN A 151 5.81 10.11 -19.89
N VAL A 152 6.04 8.88 -20.38
CA VAL A 152 5.01 8.10 -21.08
C VAL A 152 3.81 7.81 -20.17
N LEU A 153 4.05 7.47 -18.90
CA LEU A 153 2.97 7.26 -17.94
C LEU A 153 2.22 8.55 -17.64
N PHE A 154 2.94 9.66 -17.47
CA PHE A 154 2.34 10.97 -17.23
C PHE A 154 1.45 11.40 -18.40
N ASP A 155 1.94 11.32 -19.63
CA ASP A 155 1.20 11.70 -20.84
C ASP A 155 -0.06 10.83 -21.00
N SER A 156 0.06 9.53 -20.74
CA SER A 156 -1.06 8.58 -20.78
C SER A 156 -2.13 8.91 -19.75
N ILE A 157 -1.74 9.05 -18.47
CA ILE A 157 -2.68 9.39 -17.39
C ILE A 157 -3.34 10.73 -17.67
N THR A 158 -2.55 11.73 -18.04
CA THR A 158 -3.03 13.08 -18.37
C THR A 158 -4.08 13.01 -19.46
N LYS A 159 -3.81 12.30 -20.56
CA LYS A 159 -4.77 12.08 -21.65
C LYS A 159 -6.06 11.42 -21.15
N HIS A 160 -5.97 10.41 -20.31
CA HIS A 160 -7.15 9.74 -19.74
C HIS A 160 -7.96 10.67 -18.81
N THR A 161 -7.31 11.51 -18.02
CA THR A 161 -7.97 12.47 -17.12
C THR A 161 -8.70 13.59 -17.87
N TRP A 162 -8.18 14.03 -19.03
CA TRP A 162 -8.85 15.05 -19.85
C TRP A 162 -10.01 14.51 -20.69
N LEU A 163 -10.01 13.22 -21.06
CA LEU A 163 -11.06 12.59 -21.87
C LEU A 163 -12.36 12.27 -21.09
N LEU A 164 -12.40 12.50 -19.78
CA LEU A 164 -13.57 12.25 -18.92
C LEU A 164 -14.36 13.53 -18.60
N ARG A 165 -14.01 14.64 -19.25
CA ARG A 165 -14.59 15.96 -18.98
C ARG A 165 -15.44 16.50 -20.14
N ASP A 166 -15.78 15.66 -21.10
CA ASP A 166 -16.78 15.92 -22.16
C ASP A 166 -17.96 14.95 -21.99
#